data_AF-A0A915YEQ0-F1
#
_entry.id   AF-A0A915YEQ0-F1
#
_cell.length_a   1.000
_cell.length_b   1.000
_cell.length_c   1.000
_cell.angle_alpha   90.00
_cell.angle_beta   90.00
_cell.angle_gamma   90.00
#
_symmetry.space_group_name_H-M   'P 1'
#
loop_
_entity.id
_entity.type
_entity.pdbx_description
1 polymer ?
#
loop_
_entity_poly.entity_id
_entity_poly.type
_entity_poly.pdbx_seq_one_letter_code
_entity_poly.pdbx_strand_id
1 'polypeptide(L)'
;MKTIIYHLTIIIALLAVGCVQEEVDQAEIIPTQEPLDGKKPVAILTSSKIDLPTQEEALDHKTGIRNKIFKKSLTTDLNQLATIEIVQLIEQGASQKEIALAYEEYGDNWVKKQEYSAAINAYKEAEEIRETDMKQLYLKLAKTYALNGEYYGSMEDCLKQAKALGFEDYKVLLYDEAFEGWRKKYDFVDGFGELFGKGQEMMFNVFIALGNQKNLIKDYTVGPMELFENTEYAHRERVGYYKNRPVIRTHFENFVEGLNEDRFSREGGDDYRYEMVLANNKNYVAVIYSKEEVWSEYILPKEYQLVTYDRKGNKVAALEIAKRGALKRGKGFVLHPDHTFEITNYKLKWKNSAKERCDQEGTYLKYEDLKMAEAEERTTYKISATGQIIPTEGVLLGMR
;
A
#
# COMPACT_ATOMS: atom_id res chain seq x y z
N MET A 1 21.80 -40.39 -44.88
CA MET A 1 22.24 -41.67 -44.27
C MET A 1 22.51 -41.35 -42.80
N LYS A 2 21.59 -41.59 -41.84
CA LYS A 2 21.30 -42.87 -41.15
C LYS A 2 22.63 -43.60 -40.87
N THR A 3 23.14 -43.79 -39.65
CA THR A 3 22.60 -44.41 -38.40
C THR A 3 23.72 -44.20 -37.30
N ILE A 4 23.52 -43.68 -36.07
CA ILE A 4 23.04 -44.36 -34.82
C ILE A 4 24.04 -45.48 -34.40
N ILE A 5 24.68 -45.62 -33.20
CA ILE A 5 24.24 -45.48 -31.78
C ILE A 5 25.43 -45.78 -30.79
N TYR A 6 25.56 -44.97 -29.71
CA TYR A 6 25.73 -45.25 -28.25
C TYR A 6 27.01 -45.67 -27.48
N HIS A 7 27.02 -45.08 -26.26
CA HIS A 7 27.58 -45.47 -24.93
C HIS A 7 29.08 -45.17 -24.67
N LEU A 8 29.54 -44.65 -23.52
CA LEU A 8 28.98 -44.60 -22.16
C LEU A 8 29.69 -43.50 -21.32
N THR A 9 28.95 -43.03 -20.32
CA THR A 9 29.14 -41.98 -19.30
C THR A 9 30.18 -42.28 -18.21
N ILE A 10 30.65 -41.22 -17.51
CA ILE A 10 30.97 -41.06 -16.04
C ILE A 10 32.33 -40.34 -15.81
N ILE A 11 32.37 -39.01 -15.60
CA ILE A 11 32.30 -38.16 -14.36
C ILE A 11 33.59 -38.19 -13.48
N ILE A 12 33.98 -36.97 -13.04
CA ILE A 12 34.76 -36.53 -11.86
C ILE A 12 36.23 -36.14 -12.14
N ALA A 13 36.81 -35.02 -11.68
CA ALA A 13 36.38 -33.69 -11.25
C ALA A 13 37.65 -32.82 -11.07
N LEU A 14 37.42 -31.53 -10.73
CA LEU A 14 38.30 -30.55 -10.07
C LEU A 14 39.24 -29.70 -10.94
N LEU A 15 38.85 -28.45 -11.17
CA LEU A 15 39.44 -27.29 -10.49
C LEU A 15 38.58 -26.04 -10.75
N ALA A 16 37.96 -25.55 -9.66
CA ALA A 16 37.23 -24.30 -9.61
C ALA A 16 38.20 -23.14 -9.32
N VAL A 17 38.08 -22.04 -10.06
CA VAL A 17 38.47 -20.71 -9.62
C VAL A 17 37.21 -19.87 -9.72
N GLY A 18 36.59 -19.62 -8.56
CA GLY A 18 35.38 -18.82 -8.44
C GLY A 18 35.70 -17.34 -8.52
N CYS A 19 35.11 -16.65 -9.49
CA CYS A 19 34.74 -15.24 -9.34
C CYS A 19 33.43 -15.21 -8.55
N VAL A 20 33.49 -14.70 -7.33
CA VAL A 20 32.30 -14.37 -6.53
C VAL A 20 31.76 -13.05 -7.09
N GLN A 21 30.62 -13.11 -7.75
CA GLN A 21 29.76 -11.97 -8.01
C GLN A 21 28.81 -11.88 -6.82
N GLU A 22 28.82 -10.77 -6.09
CA GLU A 22 27.84 -10.47 -5.06
C GLU A 22 26.45 -10.32 -5.72
N GLU A 23 25.62 -11.34 -5.60
CA GLU A 23 24.17 -11.20 -5.73
C GLU A 23 23.67 -10.44 -4.49
N VAL A 24 23.26 -9.19 -4.70
CA VAL A 24 22.47 -8.46 -3.71
C VAL A 24 21.07 -9.07 -3.72
N ASP A 25 20.81 -9.98 -2.78
CA ASP A 25 19.46 -10.44 -2.46
C ASP A 25 18.61 -9.25 -2.02
N GLN A 26 17.83 -8.70 -2.94
CA GLN A 26 16.75 -7.79 -2.60
C GLN A 26 15.64 -8.64 -1.95
N ALA A 27 15.52 -8.55 -0.63
CA ALA A 27 14.40 -9.13 0.10
C ALA A 27 13.07 -8.66 -0.53
N GLU A 28 12.33 -9.62 -1.08
CA GLU A 28 10.99 -9.42 -1.62
C GLU A 28 10.03 -9.17 -0.44
N ILE A 29 9.79 -7.88 -0.13
CA ILE A 29 8.80 -7.49 0.88
C ILE A 29 7.43 -7.67 0.23
N ILE A 30 6.78 -8.80 0.54
CA ILE A 30 5.39 -9.06 0.17
C ILE A 30 4.52 -8.21 1.10
N PRO A 31 3.76 -7.21 0.59
CA PRO A 31 2.87 -6.42 1.43
C PRO A 31 1.80 -7.31 2.07
N THR A 32 1.50 -7.05 3.35
CA THR A 32 0.49 -7.78 4.12
C THR A 32 -0.88 -7.65 3.44
N GLN A 33 -1.44 -8.78 3.01
CA GLN A 33 -2.72 -8.84 2.30
C GLN A 33 -3.85 -9.08 3.31
N GLU A 34 -4.86 -8.20 3.35
CA GLU A 34 -6.07 -8.47 4.15
C GLU A 34 -7.00 -9.44 3.39
N PRO A 35 -7.39 -10.59 4.00
CA PRO A 35 -8.50 -11.37 3.49
C PRO A 35 -9.83 -10.64 3.71
N LEU A 36 -10.82 -10.91 2.83
CA LEU A 36 -12.17 -10.35 2.87
C LEU A 36 -12.99 -10.68 4.15
N ASP A 37 -12.41 -11.40 5.12
CA ASP A 37 -13.06 -11.85 6.37
C ASP A 37 -12.75 -10.97 7.61
N GLY A 38 -11.98 -9.89 7.44
CA GLY A 38 -11.92 -8.78 8.41
C GLY A 38 -11.14 -9.05 9.70
N LYS A 39 -10.23 -10.04 9.73
CA LYS A 39 -9.32 -10.24 10.87
C LYS A 39 -7.97 -9.56 10.63
N LYS A 40 -7.69 -8.53 11.44
CA LYS A 40 -6.39 -7.84 11.44
C LYS A 40 -5.30 -8.66 12.14
N PRO A 41 -4.07 -8.73 11.62
CA PRO A 41 -2.92 -9.24 12.35
C PRO A 41 -2.47 -8.25 13.44
N VAL A 42 -1.76 -8.78 14.45
CA VAL A 42 -1.12 -8.01 15.52
C VAL A 42 0.21 -7.46 14.98
N ALA A 43 0.41 -6.15 15.06
CA ALA A 43 1.66 -5.48 14.71
C ALA A 43 2.81 -5.99 15.59
N ILE A 44 3.83 -6.61 14.97
CA ILE A 44 5.08 -6.99 15.65
C ILE A 44 6.20 -6.20 15.00
N LEU A 45 6.85 -5.32 15.77
CA LEU A 45 8.11 -4.69 15.37
C LEU A 45 9.16 -5.79 15.19
N THR A 46 9.50 -6.11 13.94
CA THR A 46 10.59 -7.03 13.64
C THR A 46 11.89 -6.24 13.53
N SER A 47 12.89 -6.61 14.33
CA SER A 47 14.26 -6.15 14.12
C SER A 47 14.82 -6.89 12.90
N SER A 48 15.31 -6.14 11.91
CA SER A 48 16.14 -6.68 10.86
C SER A 48 17.43 -7.24 11.48
N LYS A 49 17.62 -8.56 11.40
CA LYS A 49 18.86 -9.22 11.81
C LYS A 49 19.95 -8.85 10.81
N ILE A 50 21.02 -8.23 11.29
CA ILE A 50 22.30 -8.12 10.59
C ILE A 50 23.25 -9.10 11.27
N ASP A 51 23.74 -10.08 10.51
CA ASP A 51 24.75 -11.03 10.97
C ASP A 51 26.09 -10.31 11.16
N LEU A 52 26.64 -10.37 12.38
CA LEU A 52 28.02 -10.00 12.67
C LEU A 52 28.83 -11.26 12.93
N PRO A 53 30.07 -11.35 12.44
CA PRO A 53 30.88 -12.56 12.54
C PRO A 53 31.33 -12.80 13.98
N THR A 54 31.17 -14.04 14.42
CA THR A 54 31.63 -14.56 15.70
C THR A 54 33.15 -14.61 15.76
N GLN A 55 33.73 -13.87 16.70
CA GLN A 55 34.95 -14.28 17.38
C GLN A 55 34.68 -14.38 18.87
N GLU A 56 34.68 -15.62 19.34
CA GLU A 56 34.59 -16.01 20.73
C GLU A 56 36.02 -16.09 21.26
N GLU A 57 36.36 -15.24 22.24
CA GLU A 57 37.16 -15.58 23.43
C GLU A 57 37.50 -14.31 24.23
N ALA A 58 36.71 -14.05 25.28
CA ALA A 58 37.18 -13.65 26.60
C ALA A 58 35.98 -13.65 27.55
N LEU A 59 35.90 -14.70 28.37
CA LEU A 59 35.00 -14.80 29.52
C LEU A 59 35.25 -13.61 30.46
N ASP A 60 34.22 -12.80 30.72
CA ASP A 60 34.17 -12.02 31.96
C ASP A 60 32.77 -12.09 32.58
N HIS A 61 32.76 -12.12 33.90
CA HIS A 61 31.74 -12.58 34.87
C HIS A 61 30.37 -11.88 34.80
N LYS A 62 30.12 -11.01 33.80
CA LYS A 62 28.93 -10.15 33.62
C LYS A 62 27.77 -10.80 32.87
N THR A 63 28.01 -11.77 31.99
CA THR A 63 26.94 -12.46 31.22
C THR A 63 26.11 -13.43 32.06
N GLY A 64 26.64 -13.89 33.20
CA GLY A 64 25.95 -14.80 34.12
C GLY A 64 24.79 -14.18 34.90
N ILE A 65 24.81 -12.86 35.12
CA ILE A 65 23.73 -12.12 35.80
C ILE A 65 22.57 -11.87 34.82
N ARG A 66 22.91 -11.52 33.56
CA ARG A 66 21.98 -11.22 32.47
C ARG A 66 20.98 -12.36 32.20
N ASN A 67 21.45 -13.62 32.24
CA ASN A 67 20.60 -14.79 31.95
C ASN A 67 19.84 -15.34 33.17
N LYS A 68 20.25 -15.02 34.40
CA LYS A 68 19.65 -15.58 35.63
C LYS A 68 18.47 -14.76 36.15
N ILE A 69 18.43 -13.46 35.84
CA ILE A 69 17.33 -12.56 36.21
C ILE A 69 16.16 -12.70 35.22
N PHE A 70 16.44 -12.86 33.93
CA PHE A 70 15.42 -12.93 32.87
C PHE A 70 14.45 -14.12 32.98
N LYS A 71 14.86 -15.24 33.60
CA LYS A 71 14.02 -16.44 33.73
C LYS A 71 13.12 -16.48 34.98
N LYS A 72 13.18 -15.47 35.86
CA LYS A 72 12.48 -15.54 37.16
C LYS A 72 11.55 -14.36 37.47
N SER A 73 10.88 -13.81 36.47
CA SER A 73 9.82 -12.80 36.69
C SER A 73 8.72 -12.95 35.66
N LEU A 74 7.77 -13.84 35.93
CA LEU A 74 6.58 -14.04 35.08
C LEU A 74 5.32 -13.37 35.65
N THR A 75 5.44 -12.51 36.67
CA THR A 75 4.28 -11.85 37.31
C THR A 75 4.54 -10.46 37.91
N THR A 76 5.73 -9.87 37.77
CA THR A 76 6.02 -8.50 38.27
C THR A 76 5.88 -7.49 37.14
N ASP A 77 5.33 -6.32 37.44
CA ASP A 77 5.16 -5.20 36.50
C ASP A 77 6.52 -4.83 35.91
N LEU A 78 6.78 -5.29 34.69
CA LEU A 78 8.04 -5.11 33.93
C LEU A 78 8.50 -3.65 33.91
N ASN A 79 7.58 -2.71 34.12
CA ASN A 79 7.84 -1.29 34.13
C ASN A 79 8.60 -0.82 35.36
N GLN A 80 8.21 -1.33 36.55
CA GLN A 80 8.94 -1.07 37.78
C GLN A 80 10.31 -1.73 37.72
N LEU A 81 10.40 -2.93 37.14
CA LEU A 81 11.68 -3.63 36.97
C LEU A 81 12.64 -2.89 36.06
N ALA A 82 12.18 -2.33 34.94
CA ALA A 82 13.04 -1.56 34.04
C ALA A 82 13.47 -0.21 34.62
N THR A 83 12.60 0.49 35.37
CA THR A 83 13.02 1.68 36.14
C THR A 83 14.03 1.33 37.23
N ILE A 84 13.81 0.22 37.95
CA ILE A 84 14.76 -0.29 38.94
C ILE A 84 16.09 -0.68 38.27
N GLU A 85 16.06 -1.28 37.08
CA GLU A 85 17.25 -1.68 36.32
C GLU A 85 18.05 -0.46 35.84
N ILE A 86 17.39 0.58 35.32
CA ILE A 86 18.06 1.83 34.93
C ILE A 86 18.70 2.52 36.15
N VAL A 87 17.98 2.61 37.27
CA VAL A 87 18.53 3.17 38.52
C VAL A 87 19.73 2.35 39.00
N GLN A 88 19.64 1.02 38.96
CA GLN A 88 20.76 0.14 39.33
C GLN A 88 21.96 0.30 38.40
N LEU A 89 21.74 0.45 37.08
CA LEU A 89 22.82 0.73 36.13
C LEU A 89 23.53 2.04 36.48
N ILE A 90 22.77 3.09 36.80
CA ILE A 90 23.33 4.39 37.22
C ILE A 90 24.13 4.23 38.52
N GLU A 91 23.57 3.56 39.53
CA GLU A 91 24.24 3.33 40.83
C GLU A 91 25.52 2.49 40.69
N GLN A 92 25.57 1.57 39.72
CA GLN A 92 26.72 0.74 39.41
C GLN A 92 27.76 1.45 38.52
N GLY A 93 27.52 2.71 38.15
CA GLY A 93 28.43 3.48 37.31
C GLY A 93 28.47 3.00 35.86
N ALA A 94 27.34 2.51 35.34
CA ALA A 94 27.21 2.18 33.92
C ALA A 94 27.52 3.39 33.04
N SER A 95 28.01 3.12 31.83
CA SER A 95 28.28 4.17 30.84
C SER A 95 27.00 4.85 30.38
N GLN A 96 27.10 6.10 29.94
CA GLN A 96 25.98 6.85 29.36
C GLN A 96 25.34 6.09 28.19
N LYS A 97 26.14 5.43 27.36
CA LYS A 97 25.67 4.56 26.28
C LYS A 97 24.80 3.39 26.78
N GLU A 98 25.22 2.71 27.83
CA GLU A 98 24.45 1.61 28.43
C GLU A 98 23.11 2.10 28.98
N ILE A 99 23.10 3.29 29.60
CA ILE A 99 21.88 3.90 30.14
C ILE A 99 20.93 4.31 29.00
N ALA A 100 21.44 4.94 27.93
CA ALA A 100 20.63 5.32 26.77
C ALA A 100 19.97 4.11 26.10
N LEU A 101 20.72 3.01 25.92
CA LEU A 101 20.18 1.77 25.37
C LEU A 101 19.12 1.14 26.27
N ALA A 102 19.26 1.24 27.59
CA ALA A 102 18.24 0.76 28.53
C ALA A 102 16.94 1.58 28.43
N TYR A 103 17.03 2.91 28.28
CA TYR A 103 15.87 3.76 28.02
C TYR A 103 15.20 3.45 26.68
N GLU A 104 15.96 3.13 25.64
CA GLU A 104 15.41 2.67 24.36
C GLU A 104 14.64 1.35 24.50
N GLU A 105 15.24 0.34 25.15
CA GLU A 105 14.58 -0.95 25.38
C GLU A 105 13.30 -0.77 26.23
N TYR A 106 13.36 0.15 27.19
CA TYR A 106 12.20 0.53 27.99
C TYR A 106 11.09 1.14 27.13
N GLY A 107 11.42 2.06 26.24
CA GLY A 107 10.48 2.63 25.27
C GLY A 107 9.87 1.55 24.37
N ASP A 108 10.68 0.63 23.84
CA ASP A 108 10.22 -0.48 22.99
C ASP A 108 9.20 -1.36 23.73
N ASN A 109 9.39 -1.58 25.03
CA ASN A 109 8.46 -2.35 25.86
C ASN A 109 7.14 -1.61 26.12
N TRP A 110 7.16 -0.29 26.24
CA TRP A 110 5.94 0.51 26.35
C TRP A 110 5.16 0.57 25.03
N VAL A 111 5.85 0.63 23.88
CA VAL A 111 5.19 0.53 22.57
C VAL A 111 4.44 -0.80 22.44
N LYS A 112 5.03 -1.92 22.87
CA LYS A 112 4.35 -3.23 22.88
C LYS A 112 3.10 -3.26 23.76
N LYS A 113 3.05 -2.44 24.80
CA LYS A 113 1.88 -2.26 25.68
C LYS A 113 0.88 -1.22 25.17
N GLN A 114 1.17 -0.58 24.04
CA GLN A 114 0.37 0.51 23.46
C GLN A 114 0.29 1.77 24.36
N GLU A 115 1.26 1.95 25.24
CA GLU A 115 1.37 3.10 26.15
C GLU A 115 2.34 4.13 25.56
N TYR A 116 1.92 4.77 24.45
CA TYR A 116 2.81 5.55 23.59
C TYR A 116 3.39 6.79 24.28
N SER A 117 2.64 7.46 25.15
CA SER A 117 3.15 8.60 25.93
C SER A 117 4.33 8.21 26.84
N ALA A 118 4.26 7.02 27.47
CA ALA A 118 5.35 6.52 28.31
C ALA A 118 6.57 6.12 27.45
N ALA A 119 6.33 5.51 26.30
CA ALA A 119 7.39 5.20 25.34
C ALA A 119 8.11 6.46 24.84
N ILE A 120 7.37 7.52 24.49
CA ILE A 120 7.93 8.81 24.06
C ILE A 120 8.83 9.39 25.15
N ASN A 121 8.40 9.40 26.40
CA ASN A 121 9.22 9.90 27.51
C ASN A 121 10.51 9.09 27.64
N ALA A 122 10.43 7.75 27.60
CA ALA A 122 11.62 6.90 27.67
C ALA A 122 12.61 7.18 26.52
N TYR A 123 12.11 7.34 25.29
CA TYR A 123 12.98 7.69 24.16
C TYR A 123 13.59 9.08 24.27
N LYS A 124 12.88 10.06 24.86
CA LYS A 124 13.42 11.40 25.10
C LYS A 124 14.55 11.39 26.13
N GLU A 125 14.45 10.58 27.17
CA GLU A 125 15.57 10.37 28.12
C GLU A 125 16.79 9.79 27.39
N ALA A 126 16.60 8.82 26.48
CA ALA A 126 17.69 8.31 25.63
C ALA A 126 18.25 9.41 24.70
N GLU A 127 17.39 10.28 24.16
CA GLU A 127 17.77 11.40 23.28
C GLU A 127 18.63 12.43 24.03
N GLU A 128 18.30 12.74 25.28
CA GLU A 128 19.07 13.68 26.10
C GLU A 128 20.51 13.19 26.35
N ILE A 129 20.70 11.87 26.47
CA ILE A 129 22.01 11.26 26.71
C ILE A 129 22.91 11.30 25.47
N ARG A 130 22.34 11.18 24.25
CA ARG A 130 23.03 11.27 22.95
C ARG A 130 24.15 10.25 22.69
N GLU A 131 24.17 9.13 23.41
CA GLU A 131 25.20 8.08 23.29
C GLU A 131 24.69 6.80 22.59
N THR A 132 23.67 6.96 21.73
CA THR A 132 23.06 5.87 20.93
C THR A 132 23.01 6.23 19.44
N ASP A 133 22.51 5.31 18.60
CA ASP A 133 22.23 5.61 17.19
C ASP A 133 21.04 6.56 17.08
N MET A 134 21.33 7.87 17.10
CA MET A 134 20.34 8.93 17.07
C MET A 134 19.40 8.85 15.86
N LYS A 135 19.89 8.36 14.71
CA LYS A 135 19.05 8.17 13.51
C LYS A 135 17.95 7.13 13.78
N GLN A 136 18.30 6.02 14.43
CA GLN A 136 17.31 4.99 14.80
C GLN A 136 16.40 5.47 15.91
N LEU A 137 16.93 6.20 16.90
CA LEU A 137 16.13 6.78 17.98
C LEU A 137 15.06 7.74 17.44
N TYR A 138 15.41 8.65 16.53
CA TYR A 138 14.44 9.54 15.90
C TYR A 138 13.40 8.79 15.07
N LEU A 139 13.79 7.69 14.41
CA LEU A 139 12.82 6.85 13.71
C LEU A 139 11.85 6.16 14.69
N LYS A 140 12.34 5.66 15.84
CA LYS A 140 11.49 5.09 16.92
C LYS A 140 10.53 6.14 17.48
N LEU A 141 11.02 7.35 17.76
CA LEU A 141 10.19 8.48 18.20
C LEU A 141 9.12 8.82 17.15
N ALA A 142 9.48 8.95 15.89
CA ALA A 142 8.53 9.23 14.80
C ALA A 142 7.43 8.15 14.71
N LYS A 143 7.79 6.86 14.75
CA LYS A 143 6.82 5.76 14.77
C LYS A 143 5.89 5.85 15.97
N THR A 144 6.44 6.16 17.15
CA THR A 144 5.67 6.22 18.39
C THR A 144 4.71 7.42 18.40
N TYR A 145 5.16 8.58 17.91
CA TYR A 145 4.28 9.74 17.69
C TYR A 145 3.16 9.44 16.70
N ALA A 146 3.47 8.76 15.59
CA ALA A 146 2.48 8.35 14.61
C ALA A 146 1.44 7.39 15.21
N LEU A 147 1.88 6.40 16.00
CA LEU A 147 0.99 5.50 16.74
C LEU A 147 0.13 6.23 17.78
N ASN A 148 0.64 7.31 18.39
CA ASN A 148 -0.11 8.19 19.28
C ASN A 148 -1.08 9.14 18.56
N GLY A 149 -1.11 9.14 17.23
CA GLY A 149 -1.93 10.05 16.43
C GLY A 149 -1.36 11.46 16.26
N GLU A 150 -0.11 11.69 16.68
CA GLU A 150 0.59 12.98 16.60
C GLU A 150 1.38 13.08 15.28
N TYR A 151 0.66 13.22 14.18
CA TYR A 151 1.28 13.25 12.85
C TYR A 151 1.97 14.59 12.53
N TYR A 152 1.51 15.71 13.10
CA TYR A 152 1.98 17.05 12.77
C TYR A 152 2.91 17.62 13.84
N GLY A 153 4.01 18.23 13.41
CA GLY A 153 5.05 18.73 14.30
C GLY A 153 5.95 17.60 14.79
N SER A 154 5.60 16.95 15.91
CA SER A 154 6.47 15.99 16.61
C SER A 154 7.00 14.85 15.73
N MET A 155 6.11 14.13 15.03
CA MET A 155 6.51 13.03 14.14
C MET A 155 7.37 13.55 12.97
N GLU A 156 6.93 14.60 12.28
CA GLU A 156 7.63 15.17 11.12
C GLU A 156 9.01 15.70 11.51
N ASP A 157 9.14 16.37 12.65
CA ASP A 157 10.41 16.88 13.16
C ASP A 157 11.38 15.74 13.46
N CYS A 158 10.89 14.63 14.03
CA CYS A 158 11.70 13.43 14.22
C CYS A 158 12.14 12.83 12.87
N LEU A 159 11.26 12.76 11.88
CA LEU A 159 11.62 12.27 10.54
C LEU A 159 12.65 13.18 9.85
N LYS A 160 12.50 14.51 9.97
CA LYS A 160 13.48 15.49 9.46
C LYS A 160 14.84 15.32 10.13
N GLN A 161 14.88 15.09 11.44
CA GLN A 161 16.11 14.82 12.18
C GLN A 161 16.75 13.50 11.76
N ALA A 162 15.97 12.41 11.67
CA ALA A 162 16.46 11.12 11.17
C ALA A 162 17.04 11.26 9.75
N LYS A 163 16.37 12.00 8.87
CA LYS A 163 16.81 12.29 7.51
C LYS A 163 18.12 13.08 7.49
N ALA A 164 18.25 14.11 8.34
CA ALA A 164 19.50 14.87 8.48
C ALA A 164 20.69 14.00 8.95
N LEU A 165 20.41 12.90 9.66
CA LEU A 165 21.39 11.90 10.08
C LEU A 165 21.56 10.74 9.08
N GLY A 166 21.04 10.88 7.86
CA GLY A 166 21.25 9.93 6.75
C GLY A 166 20.23 8.78 6.69
N PHE A 167 19.02 8.95 7.24
CA PHE A 167 17.92 8.04 6.97
C PHE A 167 17.39 8.22 5.54
N GLU A 168 17.51 7.18 4.72
CA GLU A 168 17.12 7.21 3.29
C GLU A 168 15.99 6.23 2.94
N ASP A 169 15.64 5.31 3.85
CA ASP A 169 14.68 4.24 3.55
C ASP A 169 13.23 4.71 3.66
N TYR A 170 12.77 5.40 2.62
CA TYR A 170 11.40 5.90 2.52
C TYR A 170 10.35 4.78 2.57
N LYS A 171 10.71 3.51 2.29
CA LYS A 171 9.76 2.39 2.30
C LYS A 171 9.15 2.17 3.67
N VAL A 172 9.88 2.49 4.75
CA VAL A 172 9.36 2.44 6.12
C VAL A 172 8.10 3.31 6.25
N LEU A 173 8.06 4.49 5.62
CA LEU A 173 6.90 5.38 5.70
C LEU A 173 5.70 4.89 4.87
N LEU A 174 5.98 4.13 3.81
CA LEU A 174 4.96 3.58 2.92
C LEU A 174 4.30 2.32 3.49
N TYR A 175 5.07 1.48 4.18
CA TYR A 175 4.62 0.12 4.52
C TYR A 175 4.57 -0.18 6.02
N ASP A 176 5.28 0.55 6.87
CA ASP A 176 5.19 0.33 8.32
C ASP A 176 3.79 0.74 8.82
N GLU A 177 3.19 -0.12 9.63
CA GLU A 177 1.84 0.06 10.18
C GLU A 177 1.75 1.28 11.10
N ALA A 178 2.85 1.69 11.75
CA ALA A 178 2.90 2.88 12.59
C ALA A 178 2.48 4.15 11.84
N PHE A 179 2.79 4.23 10.54
CA PHE A 179 2.46 5.37 9.69
C PHE A 179 1.13 5.23 8.93
N GLU A 180 0.34 4.16 9.16
CA GLU A 180 -0.94 3.95 8.45
C GLU A 180 -1.91 5.12 8.66
N GLY A 181 -1.96 5.65 9.88
CA GLY A 181 -2.79 6.81 10.22
C GLY A 181 -2.35 8.09 9.50
N TRP A 182 -1.04 8.28 9.35
CA TRP A 182 -0.49 9.43 8.63
C TRP A 182 -0.75 9.34 7.12
N ARG A 183 -0.56 8.16 6.50
CA ARG A 183 -0.84 7.93 5.07
C ARG A 183 -2.26 8.31 4.63
N LYS A 184 -3.22 8.27 5.56
CA LYS A 184 -4.61 8.64 5.32
C LYS A 184 -4.85 10.16 5.36
N LYS A 185 -3.89 10.96 5.85
CA LYS A 185 -4.01 12.41 5.96
C LYS A 185 -3.87 13.12 4.62
N TYR A 186 -4.37 14.35 4.54
CA TYR A 186 -4.42 15.13 3.30
C TYR A 186 -3.03 15.55 2.79
N ASP A 187 -2.12 15.81 3.71
CA ASP A 187 -0.78 16.35 3.51
C ASP A 187 0.33 15.31 3.52
N PHE A 188 0.01 14.02 3.71
CA PHE A 188 1.00 12.94 3.68
C PHE A 188 1.92 13.03 2.45
N VAL A 189 1.35 13.25 1.27
CA VAL A 189 2.12 13.29 0.02
C VAL A 189 3.04 14.50 -0.04
N ASP A 190 2.63 15.63 0.53
CA ASP A 190 3.47 16.83 0.62
C ASP A 190 4.61 16.62 1.63
N GLY A 191 4.30 16.14 2.84
CA GLY A 191 5.32 15.85 3.85
C GLY A 191 6.31 14.77 3.41
N PHE A 192 5.84 13.73 2.72
CA PHE A 192 6.71 12.73 2.10
C PHE A 192 7.61 13.36 1.03
N GLY A 193 7.04 14.20 0.15
CA GLY A 193 7.78 14.90 -0.90
C GLY A 193 8.80 15.90 -0.37
N GLU A 194 8.56 16.51 0.79
CA GLU A 194 9.55 17.36 1.48
C GLU A 194 10.73 16.55 2.04
N LEU A 195 10.45 15.37 2.60
CA LEU A 195 11.48 14.53 3.21
C LEU A 195 12.39 13.83 2.18
N PHE A 196 11.82 13.34 1.07
CA PHE A 196 12.55 12.48 0.11
C PHE A 196 12.57 13.02 -1.32
N GLY A 197 11.92 14.17 -1.56
CA GLY A 197 11.81 14.76 -2.89
C GLY A 197 10.62 14.24 -3.70
N LYS A 198 10.42 14.81 -4.88
CA LYS A 198 9.30 14.52 -5.79
C LYS A 198 9.74 13.75 -7.04
N GLY A 199 10.77 12.91 -6.92
CA GLY A 199 11.26 12.09 -8.03
C GLY A 199 10.18 11.13 -8.55
N GLN A 200 10.06 10.97 -9.87
CA GLN A 200 8.97 10.21 -10.49
C GLN A 200 8.82 8.79 -9.93
N GLU A 201 9.91 8.01 -9.90
CA GLU A 201 9.89 6.63 -9.40
C GLU A 201 9.42 6.55 -7.94
N MET A 202 9.86 7.51 -7.12
CA MET A 202 9.48 7.56 -5.72
C MET A 202 8.01 7.93 -5.54
N MET A 203 7.55 8.97 -6.24
CA MET A 203 6.13 9.35 -6.25
C MET A 203 5.24 8.25 -6.81
N PHE A 204 5.76 7.45 -7.73
CA PHE A 204 5.06 6.27 -8.25
C PHE A 204 4.92 5.18 -7.17
N ASN A 205 5.95 4.95 -6.35
CA ASN A 205 5.83 4.04 -5.21
C ASN A 205 4.82 4.55 -4.17
N VAL A 206 4.75 5.87 -3.93
CA VAL A 206 3.71 6.47 -3.09
C VAL A 206 2.32 6.22 -3.71
N PHE A 207 2.15 6.48 -5.01
CA PHE A 207 0.90 6.22 -5.75
C PHE A 207 0.42 4.78 -5.57
N ILE A 208 1.32 3.80 -5.70
CA ILE A 208 0.98 2.38 -5.51
C ILE A 208 0.64 2.06 -4.06
N ALA A 209 1.40 2.59 -3.10
CA ALA A 209 1.22 2.30 -1.68
C ALA A 209 -0.10 2.85 -1.13
N LEU A 210 -0.60 3.97 -1.68
CA LEU A 210 -1.91 4.53 -1.34
C LEU A 210 -3.07 3.84 -2.05
N GLY A 211 -2.79 3.06 -3.10
CA GLY A 211 -3.77 2.28 -3.81
C GLY A 211 -4.20 1.02 -3.05
N ASN A 212 -5.47 0.65 -3.18
CA ASN A 212 -6.00 -0.57 -2.57
C ASN A 212 -5.45 -1.82 -3.27
N GLN A 213 -4.50 -2.50 -2.63
CA GLN A 213 -4.04 -3.82 -3.04
C GLN A 213 -5.19 -4.81 -2.88
N LYS A 214 -5.69 -5.39 -3.98
CA LYS A 214 -6.79 -6.36 -3.93
C LYS A 214 -6.36 -7.69 -4.50
N ASN A 215 -6.54 -8.74 -3.71
CA ASN A 215 -6.49 -10.11 -4.19
C ASN A 215 -7.87 -10.52 -4.70
N LEU A 216 -7.97 -10.80 -6.00
CA LEU A 216 -9.21 -11.27 -6.60
C LEU A 216 -9.38 -12.77 -6.32
N ILE A 217 -10.23 -13.09 -5.35
CA ILE A 217 -10.63 -14.48 -5.05
C ILE A 217 -11.83 -14.91 -5.91
N LYS A 218 -12.58 -13.94 -6.44
CA LYS A 218 -13.75 -14.11 -7.30
C LYS A 218 -13.78 -13.03 -8.37
N ASP A 219 -14.60 -13.25 -9.39
CA ASP A 219 -14.83 -12.26 -10.44
C ASP A 219 -15.24 -10.90 -9.85
N TYR A 220 -14.58 -9.85 -10.35
CA TYR A 220 -14.96 -8.48 -10.11
C TYR A 220 -15.73 -7.95 -11.32
N THR A 221 -17.04 -7.80 -11.14
CA THR A 221 -17.96 -7.41 -12.21
C THR A 221 -18.42 -5.99 -12.01
N VAL A 222 -18.35 -5.21 -13.08
CA VAL A 222 -18.96 -3.89 -13.20
C VAL A 222 -19.81 -3.88 -14.46
N GLY A 223 -21.11 -4.11 -14.31
CA GLY A 223 -22.09 -4.05 -15.38
C GLY A 223 -22.96 -2.79 -15.28
N PRO A 224 -24.05 -2.73 -16.07
CA PRO A 224 -25.01 -1.64 -15.98
C PRO A 224 -25.60 -1.47 -14.56
N MET A 225 -25.79 -2.54 -13.80
CA MET A 225 -26.32 -2.39 -12.44
C MET A 225 -25.40 -1.57 -11.54
N GLU A 226 -24.11 -1.90 -11.56
CA GLU A 226 -23.09 -1.24 -10.74
C GLU A 226 -22.79 0.18 -11.25
N LEU A 227 -22.82 0.41 -12.56
CA LEU A 227 -22.60 1.74 -13.15
C LEU A 227 -23.74 2.72 -12.86
N PHE A 228 -24.94 2.22 -12.62
CA PHE A 228 -26.14 3.01 -12.30
C PHE A 228 -26.58 2.81 -10.84
N GLU A 229 -25.68 2.39 -9.96
CA GLU A 229 -25.91 2.25 -8.51
C GLU A 229 -26.23 3.59 -7.84
N ASN A 230 -26.77 3.55 -6.61
CA ASN A 230 -27.17 4.75 -5.88
C ASN A 230 -25.97 5.71 -5.69
N THR A 231 -26.11 6.93 -6.20
CA THR A 231 -25.12 8.01 -6.10
C THR A 231 -25.27 8.83 -4.82
N GLU A 232 -26.28 8.57 -4.01
CA GLU A 232 -26.52 9.27 -2.75
C GLU A 232 -25.32 9.14 -1.81
N TYR A 233 -24.74 10.28 -1.43
CA TYR A 233 -23.54 10.36 -0.60
C TYR A 233 -23.68 9.60 0.72
N ALA A 234 -24.78 9.81 1.45
CA ALA A 234 -25.02 9.18 2.75
C ALA A 234 -25.12 7.64 2.66
N HIS A 235 -25.70 7.13 1.56
CA HIS A 235 -25.72 5.70 1.29
C HIS A 235 -24.31 5.16 1.04
N ARG A 236 -23.55 5.83 0.15
CA ARG A 236 -22.17 5.47 -0.19
C ARG A 236 -21.26 5.47 1.02
N GLU A 237 -21.34 6.48 1.87
CA GLU A 237 -20.58 6.56 3.12
C GLU A 237 -20.91 5.38 4.05
N ARG A 238 -22.21 5.11 4.27
CA ARG A 238 -22.67 4.01 5.13
C ARG A 238 -22.22 2.62 4.66
N VAL A 239 -22.15 2.39 3.35
CA VAL A 239 -21.64 1.12 2.79
C VAL A 239 -20.11 1.09 2.65
N GLY A 240 -19.42 2.11 3.15
CA GLY A 240 -17.96 2.20 3.15
C GLY A 240 -17.35 2.47 1.77
N TYR A 241 -18.12 3.04 0.84
CA TYR A 241 -17.68 3.32 -0.53
C TYR A 241 -16.37 4.11 -0.57
N TYR A 242 -16.33 5.25 0.12
CA TYR A 242 -15.17 6.15 0.15
C TYR A 242 -13.98 5.56 0.89
N LYS A 243 -14.24 4.80 1.95
CA LYS A 243 -13.20 4.06 2.68
C LYS A 243 -12.50 3.03 1.80
N ASN A 244 -13.26 2.37 0.93
CA ASN A 244 -12.78 1.32 0.03
C ASN A 244 -12.32 1.86 -1.33
N ARG A 245 -12.41 3.18 -1.56
CA ARG A 245 -12.06 3.88 -2.81
C ARG A 245 -11.47 5.25 -2.50
N PRO A 246 -10.24 5.28 -1.94
CA PRO A 246 -9.59 6.51 -1.58
C PRO A 246 -9.38 7.39 -2.82
N VAL A 247 -9.46 8.70 -2.61
CA VAL A 247 -9.26 9.71 -3.66
C VAL A 247 -7.81 9.67 -4.16
N ILE A 248 -7.64 9.82 -5.48
CA ILE A 248 -6.35 10.06 -6.12
C ILE A 248 -6.15 11.57 -6.19
N ARG A 249 -5.16 12.08 -5.47
CA ARG A 249 -4.90 13.51 -5.38
C ARG A 249 -4.04 14.02 -6.52
N THR A 250 -4.15 15.32 -6.79
CA THR A 250 -3.45 16.05 -7.87
C THR A 250 -1.93 15.92 -7.87
N HIS A 251 -1.31 15.47 -6.76
CA HIS A 251 0.10 15.07 -6.71
C HIS A 251 0.46 13.95 -7.69
N PHE A 252 -0.54 13.17 -8.15
CA PHE A 252 -0.36 12.03 -9.05
C PHE A 252 -0.75 12.30 -10.50
N GLU A 253 -0.79 13.57 -10.92
CA GLU A 253 -1.17 13.97 -12.29
C GLU A 253 -0.28 13.37 -13.39
N ASN A 254 0.96 13.01 -13.05
CA ASN A 254 1.86 12.33 -13.98
C ASN A 254 1.47 10.87 -14.25
N PHE A 255 0.65 10.27 -13.39
CA PHE A 255 0.21 8.88 -13.49
C PHE A 255 -1.24 8.80 -13.97
N VAL A 256 -2.10 9.71 -13.49
CA VAL A 256 -3.53 9.72 -13.83
C VAL A 256 -3.85 10.86 -14.78
N GLU A 257 -4.28 10.48 -15.99
CA GLU A 257 -4.63 11.41 -17.06
C GLU A 257 -5.92 12.19 -16.72
N GLY A 258 -5.90 13.50 -16.97
CA GLY A 258 -7.01 14.41 -16.71
C GLY A 258 -7.10 14.95 -15.26
N LEU A 259 -6.23 14.50 -14.35
CA LEU A 259 -6.27 14.92 -12.94
C LEU A 259 -5.94 16.40 -12.71
N ASN A 260 -5.24 17.03 -13.66
CA ASN A 260 -4.89 18.44 -13.62
C ASN A 260 -6.04 19.37 -14.03
N GLU A 261 -7.03 18.87 -14.79
CA GLU A 261 -8.21 19.63 -15.21
C GLU A 261 -9.10 20.00 -14.00
N ASP A 262 -9.08 19.16 -12.96
CA ASP A 262 -9.84 19.37 -11.71
C ASP A 262 -9.32 20.53 -10.85
N ARG A 263 -8.09 21.02 -11.09
CA ARG A 263 -7.50 22.13 -10.30
C ARG A 263 -8.30 23.43 -10.39
N PHE A 264 -9.19 23.55 -11.39
CA PHE A 264 -10.06 24.71 -11.59
C PHE A 264 -11.50 24.50 -11.12
N SER A 265 -11.84 23.31 -10.60
CA SER A 265 -13.16 23.08 -10.00
C SER A 265 -13.23 23.74 -8.62
N ARG A 266 -14.31 24.49 -8.37
CA ARG A 266 -14.63 25.04 -7.05
C ARG A 266 -14.85 23.97 -5.97
N GLU A 267 -15.16 22.74 -6.38
CA GLU A 267 -15.55 21.65 -5.50
C GLU A 267 -14.40 20.71 -5.12
N GLY A 268 -13.20 20.91 -5.70
CA GLY A 268 -11.97 20.25 -5.25
C GLY A 268 -11.90 18.75 -5.56
N GLY A 269 -11.24 18.39 -6.67
CA GLY A 269 -10.32 17.26 -6.85
C GLY A 269 -10.69 15.82 -6.43
N ASP A 270 -11.93 15.52 -6.06
CA ASP A 270 -12.35 14.22 -5.51
C ASP A 270 -12.94 13.25 -6.56
N ASP A 271 -12.82 13.61 -7.83
CA ASP A 271 -13.42 12.89 -8.97
C ASP A 271 -12.67 11.59 -9.27
N TYR A 272 -11.38 11.51 -8.95
CA TYR A 272 -10.55 10.33 -9.24
C TYR A 272 -10.39 9.45 -8.01
N ARG A 273 -10.63 8.14 -8.15
CA ARG A 273 -10.56 7.19 -7.03
C ARG A 273 -9.82 5.92 -7.40
N TYR A 274 -9.03 5.41 -6.45
CA TYR A 274 -8.45 4.08 -6.59
C TYR A 274 -9.54 3.02 -6.47
N GLU A 275 -9.65 2.16 -7.49
CA GLU A 275 -10.54 1.00 -7.40
C GLU A 275 -9.79 -0.23 -6.85
N MET A 276 -8.44 -0.28 -6.90
CA MET A 276 -7.75 -1.29 -7.72
C MET A 276 -6.24 -1.12 -7.94
N VAL A 277 -5.33 -1.68 -7.11
CA VAL A 277 -4.04 -2.16 -7.64
C VAL A 277 -4.18 -3.65 -7.95
N LEU A 278 -4.29 -3.96 -9.25
CA LEU A 278 -4.59 -5.30 -9.76
C LEU A 278 -3.37 -6.21 -9.77
N ALA A 279 -2.22 -5.67 -10.17
CA ALA A 279 -0.97 -6.42 -10.21
C ALA A 279 0.20 -5.51 -9.86
N ASN A 280 1.16 -6.04 -9.11
CA ASN A 280 2.37 -5.35 -8.72
C ASN A 280 3.52 -6.36 -8.74
N ASN A 281 4.12 -6.57 -9.92
CA ASN A 281 5.20 -7.54 -10.10
C ASN A 281 6.49 -6.85 -10.56
N LYS A 282 7.55 -7.64 -10.77
CA LYS A 282 8.87 -7.14 -11.16
C LYS A 282 8.90 -6.40 -12.52
N ASN A 283 7.95 -6.69 -13.41
CA ASN A 283 7.94 -6.13 -14.77
C ASN A 283 7.02 -4.92 -14.88
N TYR A 284 5.84 -4.98 -14.26
CA TYR A 284 4.83 -3.93 -14.39
C TYR A 284 3.94 -3.83 -13.15
N VAL A 285 3.22 -2.72 -13.09
CA VAL A 285 2.15 -2.47 -12.13
C VAL A 285 0.88 -2.16 -12.91
N ALA A 286 -0.24 -2.76 -12.54
CA ALA A 286 -1.55 -2.51 -13.13
C ALA A 286 -2.48 -1.89 -12.09
N VAL A 287 -3.06 -0.74 -12.45
CA VAL A 287 -3.96 0.03 -11.59
C VAL A 287 -5.28 0.23 -12.32
N ILE A 288 -6.38 0.01 -11.63
CA ILE A 288 -7.71 0.43 -12.02
C ILE A 288 -8.08 1.63 -11.16
N TYR A 289 -8.41 2.74 -11.82
CA TYR A 289 -9.01 3.89 -11.18
C TYR A 289 -10.31 4.26 -11.87
N SER A 290 -11.16 4.98 -11.15
CA SER A 290 -12.37 5.56 -11.70
C SER A 290 -12.31 7.08 -11.71
N LYS A 291 -12.99 7.68 -12.69
CA LYS A 291 -13.32 9.11 -12.75
C LYS A 291 -14.82 9.24 -12.54
N GLU A 292 -15.22 10.06 -11.57
CA GLU A 292 -16.59 10.34 -11.17
C GLU A 292 -16.79 11.85 -11.20
N GLU A 293 -17.36 12.37 -12.27
CA GLU A 293 -17.56 13.82 -12.37
C GLU A 293 -18.74 14.24 -11.50
N VAL A 294 -18.49 15.09 -10.49
CA VAL A 294 -19.54 15.62 -9.62
C VAL A 294 -20.27 16.79 -10.29
N TRP A 295 -21.23 16.47 -11.16
CA TRP A 295 -22.12 17.46 -11.77
C TRP A 295 -23.34 17.69 -10.88
N SER A 296 -23.16 18.45 -9.79
CA SER A 296 -24.22 18.65 -8.78
C SER A 296 -24.78 17.28 -8.30
N GLU A 297 -25.80 17.24 -7.45
CA GLU A 297 -26.34 16.00 -6.85
C GLU A 297 -26.94 14.98 -7.85
N TYR A 298 -26.81 15.19 -9.16
CA TYR A 298 -27.83 14.78 -10.13
C TYR A 298 -27.33 13.73 -11.15
N ILE A 299 -26.06 13.73 -11.60
CA ILE A 299 -25.51 12.68 -12.47
C ILE A 299 -24.00 12.59 -12.27
N LEU A 300 -23.48 11.42 -11.86
CA LEU A 300 -22.04 11.14 -11.92
C LEU A 300 -21.78 10.25 -13.14
N PRO A 301 -21.35 10.79 -14.30
CA PRO A 301 -20.61 10.01 -15.27
C PRO A 301 -19.51 9.27 -14.53
N LYS A 302 -19.53 7.94 -14.60
CA LYS A 302 -18.50 7.10 -13.98
C LYS A 302 -17.77 6.34 -15.07
N GLU A 303 -16.46 6.52 -15.11
CA GLU A 303 -15.55 5.88 -16.06
C GLU A 303 -14.50 5.09 -15.29
N TYR A 304 -14.05 3.98 -15.85
CA TYR A 304 -13.02 3.12 -15.28
C TYR A 304 -11.89 2.94 -16.29
N GLN A 305 -10.67 3.22 -15.85
CA GLN A 305 -9.46 3.07 -16.64
C GLN A 305 -8.61 1.97 -16.03
N LEU A 306 -8.20 0.99 -16.84
CA LEU A 306 -7.10 0.09 -16.51
C LEU A 306 -5.84 0.65 -17.14
N VAL A 307 -4.84 0.96 -16.30
CA VAL A 307 -3.55 1.48 -16.75
C VAL A 307 -2.44 0.61 -16.21
N THR A 308 -1.48 0.28 -17.08
CA THR A 308 -0.27 -0.42 -16.70
C THR A 308 0.93 0.52 -16.79
N TYR A 309 1.88 0.32 -15.88
CA TYR A 309 3.10 1.11 -15.78
C TYR A 309 4.31 0.20 -15.63
N ASP A 310 5.47 0.67 -16.04
CA ASP A 310 6.74 0.07 -15.67
C ASP A 310 7.09 0.38 -14.19
N ARG A 311 8.20 -0.17 -13.69
CA ARG A 311 8.64 0.06 -12.30
C ARG A 311 9.05 1.51 -11.99
N LYS A 312 9.26 2.34 -13.02
CA LYS A 312 9.63 3.76 -12.89
C LYS A 312 8.40 4.68 -12.98
N GLY A 313 7.21 4.12 -13.13
CA GLY A 313 5.97 4.87 -13.27
C GLY A 313 5.70 5.38 -14.69
N ASN A 314 6.43 4.91 -15.70
CA ASN A 314 6.10 5.24 -17.09
C ASN A 314 4.91 4.41 -17.55
N LYS A 315 3.91 5.05 -18.16
CA LYS A 315 2.74 4.39 -18.73
C LYS A 315 3.15 3.41 -19.84
N VAL A 316 2.71 2.15 -19.73
CA VAL A 316 2.95 1.07 -20.70
C VAL A 316 1.74 0.87 -21.61
N ALA A 317 0.54 0.80 -21.03
CA ALA A 317 -0.73 0.70 -21.75
C ALA A 317 -1.87 1.31 -20.92
N ALA A 318 -2.95 1.71 -21.57
CA ALA A 318 -4.18 2.18 -20.93
C ALA A 318 -5.40 1.72 -21.72
N LEU A 319 -6.49 1.40 -21.03
CA LEU A 319 -7.75 0.96 -21.63
C LEU A 319 -8.95 1.38 -20.79
N GLU A 320 -9.94 2.02 -21.41
CA GLU A 320 -11.25 2.29 -20.80
C GLU A 320 -12.05 0.98 -20.71
N ILE A 321 -12.17 0.43 -19.50
CA ILE A 321 -12.78 -0.88 -19.25
C ILE A 321 -14.26 -0.80 -18.87
N ALA A 322 -14.72 0.32 -18.33
CA ALA A 322 -16.13 0.59 -18.11
C ALA A 322 -16.44 2.08 -18.20
N LYS A 323 -17.68 2.36 -18.59
CA LYS A 323 -18.19 3.71 -18.70
C LYS A 323 -19.70 3.69 -18.57
N ARG A 324 -20.20 4.53 -17.67
CA ARG A 324 -21.59 4.99 -17.69
C ARG A 324 -21.74 5.91 -18.91
N GLY A 325 -21.99 5.28 -20.06
CA GLY A 325 -22.15 5.99 -21.33
C GLY A 325 -23.44 6.80 -21.40
N ALA A 326 -23.76 7.28 -22.61
CA ALA A 326 -25.04 7.93 -22.89
C ALA A 326 -26.22 7.02 -22.51
N LEU A 327 -27.41 7.59 -22.35
CA LEU A 327 -28.64 6.87 -21.98
C LEU A 327 -28.99 5.64 -22.83
N LYS A 328 -28.37 5.43 -23.98
CA LYS A 328 -28.63 4.28 -24.86
C LYS A 328 -27.53 3.22 -24.82
N ARG A 329 -26.36 3.52 -24.26
CA ARG A 329 -25.18 2.65 -24.30
C ARG A 329 -24.43 2.66 -22.98
N GLY A 330 -23.95 1.50 -22.57
CA GLY A 330 -23.05 1.35 -21.43
C GLY A 330 -21.86 0.47 -21.81
N LYS A 331 -20.78 0.56 -21.05
CA LYS A 331 -19.64 -0.35 -21.15
C LYS A 331 -19.34 -0.89 -19.76
N GLY A 332 -19.32 -2.21 -19.63
CA GLY A 332 -18.98 -2.89 -18.38
C GLY A 332 -17.83 -3.87 -18.57
N PHE A 333 -17.31 -4.40 -17.47
CA PHE A 333 -16.29 -5.44 -17.51
C PHE A 333 -16.51 -6.54 -16.46
N VAL A 334 -15.91 -7.69 -16.72
CA VAL A 334 -15.70 -8.77 -15.76
C VAL A 334 -14.21 -9.03 -15.69
N LEU A 335 -13.64 -8.96 -14.49
CA LEU A 335 -12.22 -9.21 -14.24
C LEU A 335 -12.09 -10.49 -13.42
N HIS A 336 -11.35 -11.46 -13.96
CA HIS A 336 -11.21 -12.79 -13.39
C HIS A 336 -9.99 -12.88 -12.44
N PRO A 337 -9.96 -13.87 -11.52
CA PRO A 337 -8.82 -14.11 -10.63
C PRO A 337 -7.48 -14.36 -11.34
N ASP A 338 -7.50 -14.83 -12.58
CA ASP A 338 -6.29 -15.06 -13.39
C ASP A 338 -5.80 -13.81 -14.14
N HIS A 339 -6.39 -12.64 -13.84
CA HIS A 339 -6.14 -11.34 -14.46
C HIS A 339 -6.49 -11.26 -15.95
N THR A 340 -7.22 -12.24 -16.49
CA THR A 340 -7.96 -12.04 -17.74
C THR A 340 -9.22 -11.23 -17.47
N PHE A 341 -9.69 -10.50 -18.47
CA PHE A 341 -10.90 -9.70 -18.32
C PHE A 341 -11.68 -9.56 -19.62
N GLU A 342 -12.99 -9.41 -19.48
CA GLU A 342 -13.92 -9.22 -20.58
C GLU A 342 -14.50 -7.81 -20.50
N ILE A 343 -14.50 -7.10 -21.62
CA ILE A 343 -15.24 -5.84 -21.76
C ILE A 343 -16.49 -6.14 -22.58
N THR A 344 -17.65 -5.72 -22.07
CA THR A 344 -18.94 -5.86 -22.75
C THR A 344 -19.54 -4.49 -23.02
N ASN A 345 -19.88 -4.23 -24.29
CA ASN A 345 -20.69 -3.09 -24.70
C ASN A 345 -22.17 -3.47 -24.56
N TYR A 346 -22.96 -2.58 -23.95
CA TYR A 346 -24.38 -2.79 -23.69
C TYR A 346 -25.24 -1.77 -24.42
N LYS A 347 -26.35 -2.23 -24.98
CA LYS A 347 -27.49 -1.42 -25.38
C LYS A 347 -28.48 -1.32 -24.24
N LEU A 348 -28.82 -0.10 -23.86
CA LEU A 348 -29.69 0.19 -22.71
C LEU A 348 -31.09 0.62 -23.20
N LYS A 349 -32.13 0.07 -22.58
CA LYS A 349 -33.52 0.55 -22.71
C LYS A 349 -34.07 0.84 -21.32
N TRP A 350 -34.76 1.96 -21.17
CA TRP A 350 -35.35 2.42 -19.92
C TRP A 350 -36.85 2.19 -19.89
N LYS A 351 -37.42 2.06 -18.68
CA LYS A 351 -38.87 1.87 -18.47
C LYS A 351 -39.65 3.10 -18.92
N ASN A 352 -39.18 4.27 -18.51
CA ASN A 352 -39.69 5.58 -18.90
C ASN A 352 -38.62 6.26 -19.76
N SER A 353 -39.02 7.12 -20.70
CA SER A 353 -38.02 7.90 -21.43
C SER A 353 -37.33 8.87 -20.46
N ALA A 354 -36.04 9.17 -20.69
CA ALA A 354 -35.35 10.18 -19.88
C ALA A 354 -36.10 11.52 -19.91
N LYS A 355 -36.72 11.85 -21.04
CA LYS A 355 -37.57 13.04 -21.20
C LYS A 355 -38.77 13.05 -20.24
N GLU A 356 -39.38 11.90 -19.95
CA GLU A 356 -40.48 11.80 -18.97
C GLU A 356 -40.03 12.02 -17.52
N ARG A 357 -38.72 11.98 -17.23
CA ARG A 357 -38.14 12.15 -15.90
C ARG A 357 -37.31 13.41 -15.72
N CYS A 358 -36.75 13.96 -16.80
CA CYS A 358 -35.99 15.21 -16.75
C CYS A 358 -36.82 16.38 -16.20
N ASP A 359 -38.14 16.33 -16.33
CA ASP A 359 -39.06 17.37 -15.85
C ASP A 359 -39.48 17.18 -14.37
N GLN A 360 -39.05 16.09 -13.72
CA GLN A 360 -39.36 15.78 -12.32
C GLN A 360 -38.12 16.01 -11.45
N GLU A 361 -38.12 17.12 -10.73
CA GLU A 361 -37.08 17.51 -9.77
C GLU A 361 -36.76 16.34 -8.81
N GLY A 362 -35.49 15.94 -8.76
CA GLY A 362 -35.02 14.83 -7.92
C GLY A 362 -35.28 13.40 -8.43
N THR A 363 -35.77 13.19 -9.66
CA THR A 363 -35.91 11.84 -10.23
C THR A 363 -34.84 11.51 -11.27
N TYR A 364 -34.01 10.51 -10.95
CA TYR A 364 -32.92 10.02 -11.80
C TYR A 364 -33.26 8.71 -12.45
N LEU A 365 -32.51 8.37 -13.49
CA LEU A 365 -32.45 7.00 -13.99
C LEU A 365 -31.50 6.21 -13.10
N LYS A 366 -32.09 5.52 -12.13
CA LYS A 366 -31.44 4.50 -11.29
C LYS A 366 -31.47 3.17 -12.04
N TYR A 367 -30.66 2.22 -11.59
CA TYR A 367 -30.76 0.86 -12.11
C TYR A 367 -32.20 0.29 -12.12
N GLU A 368 -33.01 0.63 -11.11
CA GLU A 368 -34.43 0.22 -11.02
C GLU A 368 -35.28 0.65 -12.23
N ASP A 369 -34.82 1.65 -12.98
CA ASP A 369 -35.49 2.22 -14.14
C ASP A 369 -35.03 1.60 -15.44
N LEU A 370 -33.94 0.83 -15.41
CA LEU A 370 -33.43 0.10 -16.54
C LEU A 370 -34.40 -1.03 -16.86
N LYS A 371 -35.02 -0.95 -18.04
CA LYS A 371 -35.93 -1.98 -18.54
C LYS A 371 -35.15 -3.19 -19.07
N MET A 372 -34.03 -2.92 -19.74
CA MET A 372 -33.23 -3.93 -20.41
C MET A 372 -31.80 -3.43 -20.60
N ALA A 373 -30.83 -4.32 -20.38
CA ALA A 373 -29.47 -4.19 -20.89
C ALA A 373 -29.15 -5.42 -21.74
N GLU A 374 -28.85 -5.19 -23.02
CA GLU A 374 -28.52 -6.24 -23.98
C GLU A 374 -27.05 -6.09 -24.37
N ALA A 375 -26.26 -7.16 -24.23
CA ALA A 375 -24.86 -7.17 -24.64
C ALA A 375 -24.78 -7.15 -26.17
N GLU A 376 -24.10 -6.16 -26.75
CA GLU A 376 -23.90 -6.02 -28.20
C GLU A 376 -22.59 -6.69 -28.64
N GLU A 377 -21.51 -6.44 -27.91
CA GLU A 377 -20.17 -6.88 -28.25
C GLU A 377 -19.41 -7.22 -26.98
N ARG A 378 -18.61 -8.29 -27.05
CA ARG A 378 -17.73 -8.71 -25.97
C ARG A 378 -16.34 -8.93 -26.53
N THR A 379 -15.34 -8.35 -25.87
CA THR A 379 -13.93 -8.58 -26.18
C THR A 379 -13.20 -9.02 -24.92
N THR A 380 -12.44 -10.10 -25.03
CA THR A 380 -11.61 -10.62 -23.93
C THR A 380 -10.18 -10.11 -24.08
N TYR A 381 -9.53 -9.81 -22.97
CA TYR A 381 -8.20 -9.27 -22.88
C TYR A 381 -7.38 -10.01 -21.82
N LYS A 382 -6.06 -9.89 -21.97
CA LYS A 382 -5.10 -10.26 -20.92
C LYS A 382 -4.01 -9.20 -20.82
N ILE A 383 -3.42 -9.08 -19.64
CA ILE A 383 -2.19 -8.31 -19.45
C ILE A 383 -1.01 -9.26 -19.71
N SER A 384 -0.17 -8.90 -20.67
CA SER A 384 1.05 -9.67 -20.99
C SER A 384 2.11 -9.53 -19.90
N ALA A 385 3.16 -10.35 -19.97
CA ALA A 385 4.28 -10.31 -19.04
C ALA A 385 5.02 -8.96 -19.00
N THR A 386 4.90 -8.12 -20.04
CA THR A 386 5.51 -6.78 -20.13
C THR A 386 4.54 -5.67 -19.73
N GLY A 387 3.31 -5.99 -19.31
CA GLY A 387 2.29 -5.00 -18.98
C GLY A 387 1.46 -4.52 -20.17
N GLN A 388 1.72 -4.97 -21.40
CA GLN A 388 0.85 -4.65 -22.55
C GLN A 388 -0.52 -5.32 -22.41
N ILE A 389 -1.59 -4.59 -22.73
CA ILE A 389 -2.97 -5.09 -22.74
C ILE A 389 -3.27 -5.62 -24.13
N ILE A 390 -3.54 -6.93 -24.26
CA ILE A 390 -3.67 -7.60 -25.55
C ILE A 390 -5.05 -8.26 -25.63
N PRO A 391 -5.83 -8.02 -26.71
CA PRO A 391 -7.04 -8.78 -26.94
C PRO A 391 -6.68 -10.26 -27.14
N THR A 392 -7.37 -11.13 -26.43
CA THR A 392 -7.33 -12.56 -26.69
C THR A 392 -8.44 -12.87 -27.68
N GLU A 393 -8.14 -13.63 -28.74
CA GLU A 393 -9.16 -14.08 -29.68
C GLU A 393 -10.27 -14.83 -28.92
N GLY A 394 -11.38 -14.14 -28.68
CA GLY A 394 -12.57 -14.71 -28.08
C GLY A 394 -13.42 -15.35 -29.18
N VAL A 395 -13.82 -16.60 -28.96
CA VAL A 395 -14.81 -17.32 -29.76
C VAL A 395 -16.00 -16.39 -29.96
N LEU A 396 -16.23 -15.94 -31.21
CA LEU A 396 -17.46 -15.27 -31.62
C LEU A 396 -18.62 -16.17 -31.15
N LEU A 397 -19.31 -15.77 -30.08
CA LEU A 397 -20.58 -16.37 -29.72
C LEU A 397 -21.52 -16.04 -30.87
N GLY A 398 -21.65 -16.98 -31.81
CA GLY A 398 -22.67 -16.95 -32.83
C GLY A 398 -24.00 -16.81 -32.11
N MET A 399 -24.61 -15.62 -32.25
CA MET A 399 -25.97 -15.37 -31.81
C MET A 399 -26.88 -16.45 -32.42
N ARG A 400 -27.48 -17.27 -31.56
CA ARG A 400 -28.67 -18.05 -31.88
C ARG A 400 -29.88 -17.35 -31.32
#